data_AF-A0A7J7SR40-F1
#
_entry.id   AF-A0A7J7SR40-F1
#
_cell.length_a   1.000
_cell.length_b   1.000
_cell.length_c   1.000
_cell.angle_alpha   90.00
_cell.angle_beta   90.00
_cell.angle_gamma   90.00
#
_symmetry.space_group_name_H-M   'P 1'
#
loop_
_entity.id
_entity.type
_entity.pdbx_description
1 polymer ?
#
loop_
_entity_poly.entity_id
_entity_poly.type
_entity_poly.pdbx_seq_one_letter_code
_entity_poly.pdbx_strand_id
1 'polypeptide(L)'
;MQGEDARYLKRKVKGGNIDVHPSEKALIVQYEVEATILGEMGDPMLGERKECQKIIRLKSLNANTDITSLARKVVEECKLIHPSKLNEVEQLLYYLQNRRDSLSGKVL
;
A
#
# COMPACT_ATOMS: atom_id res chain seq x y z
N MET A 1 16.12 -31.80 24.80
CA MET A 1 16.69 -30.82 23.86
C MET A 1 15.94 -29.53 24.13
N GLN A 2 16.64 -28.53 24.69
CA GLN A 2 16.05 -27.29 25.21
C GLN A 2 15.42 -26.50 24.05
N GLY A 3 14.15 -26.17 24.21
CA GLY A 3 13.50 -25.13 23.43
C GLY A 3 13.81 -23.76 24.02
N GLU A 4 13.43 -22.72 23.26
CA GLU A 4 13.40 -21.29 23.64
C GLU A 4 14.61 -20.41 23.26
N ASP A 5 15.07 -20.43 22.00
CA ASP A 5 16.11 -19.48 21.54
C ASP A 5 15.80 -18.80 20.19
N ALA A 6 14.69 -18.06 20.11
CA ALA A 6 14.41 -17.15 18.98
C ALA A 6 14.09 -15.76 19.50
N ARG A 7 15.11 -14.98 19.87
CA ARG A 7 14.92 -13.73 20.62
C ARG A 7 14.82 -12.45 19.79
N TYR A 8 15.07 -12.47 18.48
CA TYR A 8 15.01 -11.23 17.67
C TYR A 8 14.40 -11.44 16.29
N LEU A 9 13.21 -10.85 16.08
CA LEU A 9 12.53 -10.77 14.80
C LEU A 9 12.80 -9.40 14.15
N LYS A 10 13.63 -9.35 13.11
CA LYS A 10 13.81 -8.14 12.31
C LYS A 10 12.73 -8.08 11.25
N ARG A 11 11.80 -7.11 11.36
CA ARG A 11 10.78 -6.84 10.36
C ARG A 11 11.23 -5.71 9.45
N LYS A 12 11.33 -5.97 8.16
CA LYS A 12 11.56 -4.95 7.12
C LYS A 12 10.32 -4.85 6.25
N VAL A 13 9.84 -3.64 6.04
CA VAL A 13 8.73 -3.37 5.13
C VAL A 13 9.29 -2.59 3.95
N LYS A 14 9.10 -3.10 2.73
CA LYS A 14 9.42 -2.37 1.50
C LYS A 14 8.13 -1.94 0.81
N GLY A 15 8.02 -0.65 0.54
CA GLY A 15 6.95 -0.13 -0.31
C GLY A 15 7.13 -0.61 -1.75
N GLY A 16 6.06 -1.13 -2.34
CA GLY A 16 6.01 -1.62 -3.72
C GLY A 16 5.26 -0.68 -4.67
N ASN A 17 4.57 -1.25 -5.65
CA ASN A 17 3.77 -0.52 -6.63
C ASN A 17 2.43 -0.03 -6.02
N ILE A 18 1.87 1.05 -6.59
CA ILE A 18 0.56 1.59 -6.22
C ILE A 18 -0.32 1.53 -7.46
N ASP A 19 -1.43 0.81 -7.35
CA ASP A 19 -2.42 0.64 -8.41
C ASP A 19 -3.78 1.22 -8.00
N VAL A 20 -4.68 1.33 -8.98
CA VAL A 20 -6.09 1.70 -8.75
C VAL A 20 -6.96 0.45 -8.66
N HIS A 21 -7.95 0.46 -7.78
CA HIS A 21 -8.90 -0.65 -7.66
C HIS A 21 -9.81 -0.73 -8.89
N PRO A 22 -10.03 -1.91 -9.50
CA PRO A 22 -10.74 -2.04 -10.77
C PRO A 22 -12.22 -1.69 -10.68
N SER A 23 -12.84 -1.76 -9.51
CA SER A 23 -14.30 -1.53 -9.35
C SER A 23 -14.67 -0.48 -8.31
N GLU A 24 -13.72 -0.06 -7.46
CA GLU A 24 -14.01 0.84 -6.33
C GLU A 24 -13.12 2.08 -6.44
N LYS A 25 -13.54 3.18 -5.82
CA LYS A 25 -12.66 4.35 -5.60
C LYS A 25 -11.67 4.02 -4.47
N ALA A 26 -10.67 3.21 -4.78
CA ALA A 26 -9.67 2.76 -3.83
C ALA A 26 -8.30 2.62 -4.50
N LEU A 27 -7.24 2.78 -3.71
CA LEU A 27 -5.86 2.50 -4.13
C LEU A 27 -5.41 1.15 -3.58
N ILE A 28 -4.65 0.41 -4.36
CA ILE A 28 -4.03 -0.86 -3.96
C ILE A 28 -2.54 -0.58 -3.79
N VAL A 29 -2.04 -0.67 -2.57
CA VAL A 29 -0.61 -0.51 -2.26
C VAL A 29 0.00 -1.87 -2.06
N GLN A 30 0.90 -2.25 -2.94
CA GLN A 30 1.68 -3.48 -2.83
C GLN A 30 2.86 -3.24 -1.88
N TYR A 31 3.14 -4.19 -0.99
CA TYR A 31 4.27 -4.10 -0.07
C TYR A 31 4.83 -5.50 0.25
N GLU A 32 6.13 -5.56 0.49
CA GLU A 32 6.81 -6.77 0.93
C GLU A 32 7.12 -6.65 2.42
N VAL A 33 6.80 -7.69 3.19
CA VAL A 33 7.24 -7.85 4.57
C VAL A 33 8.29 -8.95 4.60
N GLU A 34 9.51 -8.60 4.98
CA GLU A 34 10.57 -9.56 5.28
C GLU A 34 10.66 -9.71 6.79
N ALA A 35 10.47 -10.94 7.28
CA ALA A 35 10.68 -11.31 8.66
C ALA A 35 11.92 -12.20 8.74
N THR A 36 12.97 -11.72 9.41
CA THR A 36 14.19 -12.49 9.62
C THR A 36 14.32 -12.85 11.10
N ILE A 37 14.44 -14.15 11.39
CA ILE A 37 14.82 -14.64 12.71
C ILE A 37 16.34 -14.56 12.81
N LEU A 38 16.83 -13.76 13.75
CA LEU A 38 18.25 -13.67 14.06
C LEU A 38 18.59 -14.69 15.14
N GLY A 39 19.66 -15.45 14.92
CA GLY A 39 20.27 -16.32 15.93
C GLY A 39 21.03 -15.53 17.00
N GLU A 40 21.58 -16.24 17.98
CA GLU A 40 22.30 -15.67 19.13
C GLU A 40 23.48 -14.75 18.77
N MET A 41 24.19 -15.03 17.67
CA MET A 41 25.29 -14.18 17.15
C MET A 41 24.81 -13.04 16.24
N GLY A 42 23.49 -12.91 15.99
CA GLY A 42 22.94 -11.94 15.05
C GLY A 42 22.92 -12.42 13.59
N ASP A 43 23.30 -13.67 13.33
CA ASP A 43 23.22 -14.28 12.00
C ASP A 43 21.77 -14.58 11.59
N PRO A 44 21.39 -14.33 10.32
CA PRO A 44 20.06 -14.62 9.81
C PRO A 44 19.87 -16.14 9.64
N MET A 45 19.00 -16.77 10.43
CA MET A 45 18.78 -18.22 10.39
C MET A 45 17.58 -18.62 9.51
N LEU A 46 16.52 -17.82 9.49
CA LEU A 46 15.34 -18.08 8.67
C LEU A 46 14.72 -16.74 8.23
N GLY A 47 14.60 -16.52 6.92
CA GLY A 47 13.95 -15.34 6.36
C GLY A 47 12.67 -15.73 5.63
N GLU A 48 11.52 -15.26 6.11
CA GLU A 48 10.25 -15.36 5.38
C GLU A 48 10.01 -14.02 4.67
N ARG A 49 9.75 -14.09 3.36
CA ARG A 49 9.27 -12.95 2.58
C ARG A 49 7.81 -13.16 2.27
N LYS A 50 7.00 -12.13 2.53
CA LYS A 50 5.59 -12.14 2.23
C LYS A 50 5.20 -10.90 1.45
N GLU A 51 4.74 -11.11 0.24
CA GLU A 51 4.09 -10.08 -0.56
C GLU A 51 2.66 -9.89 -0.06
N CYS A 52 2.31 -8.64 0.20
CA CYS A 52 1.02 -8.24 0.72
C CYS A 52 0.47 -7.06 -0.07
N GLN A 53 -0.84 -6.85 0.02
CA GLN A 53 -1.51 -5.71 -0.58
C GLN A 53 -2.38 -5.02 0.46
N LYS A 54 -2.44 -3.69 0.42
CA LYS A 54 -3.32 -2.87 1.25
C LYS A 54 -4.27 -2.08 0.36
N ILE A 55 -5.56 -2.29 0.55
CA ILE A 55 -6.61 -1.54 -0.15
C ILE A 55 -6.98 -0.32 0.69
N ILE A 56 -6.79 0.87 0.13
CA ILE A 56 -7.14 2.16 0.74
C ILE A 56 -8.39 2.69 0.06
N ARG A 57 -9.54 2.54 0.72
CA ARG A 57 -10.83 3.03 0.22
C ARG A 57 -10.98 4.54 0.41
N LEU A 58 -11.26 5.26 -0.67
CA LEU A 58 -11.37 6.72 -0.71
C LEU A 58 -12.84 7.13 -0.61
N LYS A 59 -13.37 7.16 0.61
CA LYS A 59 -14.80 7.42 0.87
C LYS A 59 -15.30 8.78 0.35
N SER A 60 -14.42 9.77 0.25
CA SER A 60 -14.78 11.15 -0.12
C SER A 60 -14.39 11.52 -1.54
N LEU A 61 -13.91 10.59 -2.38
CA LEU A 61 -13.47 10.93 -3.74
C LEU A 61 -14.68 11.19 -4.67
N ASN A 62 -14.92 12.46 -4.96
CA ASN A 62 -15.95 12.97 -5.86
C ASN A 62 -15.37 14.04 -6.81
N ALA A 63 -16.16 14.55 -7.75
CA ALA A 63 -15.69 15.53 -8.76
C ALA A 63 -15.19 16.86 -8.17
N ASN A 64 -15.60 17.23 -6.95
CA ASN A 64 -15.19 18.46 -6.27
C ASN A 64 -14.07 18.22 -5.24
N THR A 65 -13.50 17.01 -5.21
CA THR A 65 -12.48 16.66 -4.23
C THR A 65 -11.13 17.22 -4.64
N ASP A 66 -10.48 17.92 -3.72
CA ASP A 66 -9.12 18.40 -3.90
C ASP A 66 -8.13 17.21 -3.89
N ILE A 67 -7.70 16.81 -5.08
CA ILE A 67 -6.86 15.63 -5.28
C ILE A 67 -5.49 15.80 -4.61
N THR A 68 -4.91 17.00 -4.66
CA THR A 68 -3.61 17.30 -4.06
C THR A 68 -3.62 17.15 -2.54
N SER A 69 -4.62 17.73 -1.85
CA SER A 69 -4.77 17.59 -0.41
C SER A 69 -5.06 16.15 0.00
N LEU A 70 -5.87 15.44 -0.80
CA LEU A 70 -6.15 14.03 -0.56
C LEU A 70 -4.91 13.16 -0.74
N ALA A 71 -4.09 13.40 -1.77
CA ALA A 71 -2.85 12.68 -2.04
C ALA A 71 -1.88 12.82 -0.86
N ARG A 72 -1.67 14.05 -0.38
CA ARG A 72 -0.83 14.31 0.80
C ARG A 72 -1.34 13.55 2.02
N LYS A 73 -2.64 13.66 2.30
CA LYS A 73 -3.26 12.94 3.42
C LYS A 73 -3.08 11.43 3.31
N VAL A 74 -3.23 10.84 2.11
CA VAL A 74 -3.05 9.40 1.90
C VAL A 74 -1.60 8.97 2.17
N VAL A 75 -0.61 9.75 1.70
CA VAL A 75 0.81 9.48 1.93
C VAL A 75 1.18 9.63 3.41
N GLU A 76 0.66 10.66 4.08
CA GLU A 76 0.91 10.90 5.51
C GLU A 76 0.28 9.80 6.40
N GLU A 77 -0.95 9.40 6.10
CA GLU A 77 -1.67 8.37 6.85
C GLU A 77 -1.17 6.95 6.54
N CYS A 78 -0.66 6.71 5.32
CA CYS A 78 -0.22 5.39 4.88
C CYS A 78 1.30 5.30 4.77
N LYS A 79 1.95 4.93 5.87
CA LYS A 79 3.41 4.71 5.97
C LYS A 79 3.99 3.64 5.01
N LEU A 80 3.14 2.90 4.29
CA LEU A 80 3.57 1.97 3.23
C LEU A 80 3.92 2.70 1.93
N ILE A 81 3.44 3.93 1.77
CA ILE A 81 3.70 4.77 0.60
C ILE A 81 4.83 5.74 0.95
N HIS A 82 5.90 5.71 0.16
CA HIS A 82 7.00 6.65 0.33
C HIS A 82 6.60 8.05 -0.18
N PRO A 83 7.00 9.15 0.48
CA PRO A 83 6.65 10.51 0.06
C PRO A 83 7.12 10.86 -1.36
N SER A 84 8.18 10.22 -1.87
CA SER A 84 8.60 10.36 -3.28
C SER A 84 7.54 9.93 -4.29
N LYS A 85 6.58 9.10 -3.88
CA LYS A 85 5.46 8.63 -4.71
C LYS A 85 4.22 9.52 -4.60
N LEU A 86 4.31 10.69 -3.97
CA LEU A 86 3.19 11.63 -3.84
C LEU A 86 2.58 11.98 -5.21
N ASN A 87 3.41 12.24 -6.21
CA ASN A 87 2.95 12.56 -7.57
C ASN A 87 2.21 11.37 -8.21
N GLU A 88 2.75 10.16 -8.06
CA GLU A 88 2.10 8.91 -8.50
C GLU A 88 0.72 8.75 -7.84
N VAL A 89 0.61 8.95 -6.52
CA VAL A 89 -0.67 8.92 -5.80
C VAL A 89 -1.64 9.97 -6.34
N GLU A 90 -1.18 11.21 -6.56
CA GLU A 90 -2.01 12.29 -7.09
C GLU A 90 -2.59 11.95 -8.47
N GLN A 91 -1.76 11.41 -9.37
CA GLN A 91 -2.19 10.98 -10.70
C GLN A 91 -3.21 9.83 -10.64
N LEU A 92 -3.00 8.83 -9.79
CA LEU A 92 -3.92 7.70 -9.62
C LEU A 92 -5.27 8.16 -9.02
N LEU A 93 -5.24 9.11 -8.09
CA LEU A 93 -6.43 9.73 -7.53
C LEU A 93 -7.20 10.55 -8.59
N TYR A 94 -6.49 11.31 -9.41
CA TYR A 94 -7.08 12.05 -10.53
C TYR A 94 -7.73 11.10 -11.53
N TYR A 95 -7.04 9.99 -11.87
CA TYR A 95 -7.60 8.94 -12.71
C TYR A 95 -8.88 8.35 -12.10
N LEU A 96 -8.88 7.98 -10.81
CA LEU A 96 -10.05 7.45 -10.12
C LEU A 96 -11.22 8.45 -10.04
N GLN A 97 -10.93 9.74 -9.92
CA GLN A 97 -11.96 10.79 -9.90
C GLN A 97 -12.59 10.97 -11.28
N ASN A 98 -11.76 10.97 -12.33
CA ASN A 98 -12.19 11.22 -13.70
C ASN A 98 -12.60 9.94 -14.45
N ARG A 99 -12.47 8.78 -13.79
CA ARG A 99 -13.02 7.51 -14.24
C ARG A 99 -14.53 7.66 -14.30
N ARG A 100 -15.05 8.08 -15.45
CA ARG A 100 -16.45 7.88 -15.83
C ARG A 100 -16.70 6.42 -15.60
N ASP A 101 -17.55 6.13 -14.61
CA ASP A 101 -17.99 4.80 -14.25
C ASP A 101 -18.26 4.05 -15.55
N SER A 102 -17.32 3.21 -16.01
CA SER A 102 -17.49 2.50 -17.30
C SER A 102 -18.64 1.50 -17.22
N LEU A 103 -19.30 1.38 -16.06
CA LEU A 103 -20.55 0.67 -15.84
C LEU A 103 -21.80 1.54 -16.07
N SER A 104 -21.67 2.87 -16.22
CA SER A 104 -22.80 3.74 -16.59
C SER A 104 -23.04 3.80 -18.12
N GLY A 105 -22.35 2.96 -18.89
CA GLY A 105 -22.52 2.76 -20.32
C GLY A 105 -23.58 1.72 -20.70
N LYS A 106 -24.61 1.49 -19.88
CA LYS A 106 -25.86 0.89 -20.39
C LYS A 106 -26.72 1.99 -20.98
N VAL A 107 -26.40 2.34 -22.22
CA VAL A 107 -27.29 3.05 -23.13
C VAL A 107 -28.10 1.99 -23.88
N LEU A 108 -29.41 2.10 -23.72
CA LEU A 108 -30.53 1.44 -24.43
C LEU A 108 -30.88 0.00 -24.02
#